data_AF-A0A2H3KIV7-F1
#
_entry.id   AF-A0A2H3KIV7-F1
#
_cell.length_a   1.000
_cell.length_b   1.000
_cell.length_c   1.000
_cell.angle_alpha   90.00
_cell.angle_beta   90.00
_cell.angle_gamma   90.00
#
_symmetry.space_group_name_H-M   'P 1'
#
loop_
_entity.id
_entity.type
_entity.pdbx_description
1 polymer ?
#
loop_
_entity_poly.entity_id
_entity_poly.type
_entity_poly.pdbx_seq_one_letter_code
_entity_poly.pdbx_strand_id
1 'polypeptide(L)'
;MRSSSEVSFGTTAEIDQSRIEQLLRQETPQILFLAAQSVGFAPDDPRQSQLQGALIMADWTGNGPVAREQLLTGEDVRDLDLSGMLVCMHSSYGLGWPAEDGQIKVTEQPSGFMQEVQPDPPERKPLQLAPHAAIAQLPQQMLLSGALGVFGQVDRVWYYLTFRKGEASIPFEDLLSRLMQGRRVGAATDQFNIIQAARGMRLAKKLDDLKFNKQVADADLADLWLDYHNGRAYIWLGDPAVRLRVEEES
;
A
#
# COMPACT_ATOMS: atom_id res chain seq x y z
N MET A 1 -33.59 -4.31 22.50
CA MET A 1 -32.51 -5.29 22.28
C MET A 1 -32.73 -5.85 20.87
N ARG A 2 -32.23 -5.13 19.86
CA ARG A 2 -32.40 -5.51 18.45
C ARG A 2 -31.07 -6.07 17.97
N SER A 3 -31.16 -7.25 17.37
CA SER A 3 -30.07 -8.05 16.83
C SER A 3 -29.24 -7.21 15.88
N SER A 4 -27.95 -7.09 16.18
CA SER A 4 -26.94 -6.65 15.23
C SER A 4 -27.03 -7.56 14.00
N SER A 5 -27.30 -7.00 12.83
CA SER A 5 -27.10 -7.72 11.57
C SER A 5 -25.63 -8.14 11.51
N GLU A 6 -25.40 -9.45 11.44
CA GLU A 6 -24.07 -10.00 11.18
C GLU A 6 -23.61 -9.50 9.82
N VAL A 7 -22.70 -8.53 9.82
CA VAL A 7 -21.84 -8.27 8.67
C VAL A 7 -21.03 -9.56 8.47
N SER A 8 -21.35 -10.34 7.44
CA SER A 8 -20.55 -11.50 7.09
C SER A 8 -19.19 -11.00 6.61
N PHE A 9 -18.16 -11.16 7.44
CA PHE A 9 -16.78 -11.00 6.99
C PHE A 9 -16.55 -12.03 5.88
N GLY A 10 -16.16 -11.57 4.69
CA GLY A 10 -15.91 -12.43 3.54
C GLY A 10 -14.86 -13.51 3.83
N THR A 11 -14.75 -14.48 2.92
CA THR A 11 -13.76 -15.56 3.02
C THR A 11 -12.35 -14.99 2.99
N THR A 12 -11.65 -15.00 4.12
CA THR A 12 -10.20 -14.80 4.17
C THR A 12 -9.53 -16.06 3.65
N ALA A 13 -8.78 -15.93 2.56
CA ALA A 13 -8.01 -17.03 1.98
C ALA A 13 -6.66 -16.52 1.49
N GLU A 14 -5.65 -17.38 1.58
CA GLU A 14 -4.43 -17.20 0.80
C GLU A 14 -4.80 -17.18 -0.69
N ILE A 15 -4.21 -16.26 -1.45
CA ILE A 15 -4.50 -16.11 -2.88
C ILE A 15 -3.37 -16.77 -3.67
N ASP A 16 -3.69 -17.89 -4.30
CA ASP A 16 -2.95 -18.44 -5.43
C ASP A 16 -3.65 -18.09 -6.76
N GLN A 17 -3.07 -18.55 -7.87
CA GLN A 17 -3.64 -18.30 -9.20
C GLN A 17 -5.06 -18.87 -9.35
N SER A 18 -5.36 -20.05 -8.79
CA SER A 18 -6.67 -20.65 -8.93
C SER A 18 -7.74 -19.87 -8.17
N ARG A 19 -7.40 -19.41 -6.95
CA ARG A 19 -8.31 -18.63 -6.11
C ARG A 19 -8.58 -17.26 -6.69
N ILE A 20 -7.56 -16.57 -7.25
CA ILE A 20 -7.79 -15.27 -7.88
C ILE A 20 -8.67 -15.40 -9.12
N GLU A 21 -8.48 -16.44 -9.94
CA GLU A 21 -9.34 -16.71 -11.09
C GLU A 21 -10.78 -16.98 -10.67
N GLN A 22 -11.00 -17.79 -9.63
CA GLN A 22 -12.33 -18.03 -9.07
C GLN A 22 -12.97 -16.74 -8.56
N LEU A 23 -12.24 -15.95 -7.78
CA LEU A 23 -12.72 -14.69 -7.21
C LEU A 23 -13.13 -13.69 -8.30
N LEU A 24 -12.26 -13.47 -9.28
CA LEU A 24 -12.47 -12.43 -10.28
C LEU A 24 -13.43 -12.84 -11.41
N ARG A 25 -13.57 -14.14 -11.70
CA ARG A 25 -14.43 -14.61 -12.80
C ARG A 25 -15.79 -15.15 -12.36
N GLN A 26 -15.87 -15.74 -11.17
CA GLN A 26 -17.07 -16.47 -10.73
C GLN A 26 -17.79 -15.78 -9.58
N GLU A 27 -17.04 -15.32 -8.57
CA GLU A 27 -17.63 -14.72 -7.36
C GLU A 27 -17.90 -13.23 -7.50
N THR A 28 -17.10 -12.52 -8.32
CA THR A 28 -17.26 -11.11 -8.69
C THR A 28 -17.66 -10.19 -7.52
N PRO A 29 -16.82 -10.09 -6.48
CA PRO A 29 -17.15 -9.33 -5.29
C PRO A 29 -17.24 -7.82 -5.58
N GLN A 30 -18.13 -7.12 -4.86
CA GLN A 30 -18.22 -5.65 -4.96
C GLN A 30 -17.02 -4.94 -4.32
N ILE A 31 -16.37 -5.58 -3.33
CA ILE A 31 -15.13 -5.10 -2.71
C ILE A 31 -14.10 -6.23 -2.72
N LEU A 32 -12.90 -5.94 -3.19
CA LEU A 32 -11.74 -6.82 -3.08
C LEU A 32 -10.65 -6.14 -2.23
N PHE A 33 -10.25 -6.78 -1.13
CA PHE A 33 -9.15 -6.31 -0.29
C PHE A 33 -7.94 -7.25 -0.43
N LEU A 34 -6.80 -6.70 -0.87
CA LEU A 34 -5.56 -7.42 -1.14
C LEU A 34 -4.47 -6.91 -0.20
N ALA A 35 -4.12 -7.70 0.82
CA ALA A 35 -2.93 -7.47 1.63
C ALA A 35 -1.84 -8.45 1.20
N ALA A 36 -0.82 -7.95 0.51
CA ALA A 36 0.21 -8.79 -0.08
C ALA A 36 1.57 -8.08 -0.09
N GLN A 37 2.62 -8.90 -0.20
CA GLN A 37 3.91 -8.41 -0.66
C GLN A 37 3.82 -8.10 -2.16
N SER A 38 4.72 -7.27 -2.64
CA SER A 38 4.81 -6.91 -4.04
C SER A 38 6.25 -6.95 -4.51
N VAL A 39 6.41 -7.18 -5.81
CA VAL A 39 7.75 -7.16 -6.42
C VAL A 39 8.24 -5.73 -6.60
N GLY A 40 9.54 -5.55 -6.36
CA GLY A 40 10.27 -4.33 -6.63
C GLY A 40 11.44 -4.58 -7.56
N PHE A 41 11.68 -3.65 -8.47
CA PHE A 41 12.73 -3.73 -9.47
C PHE A 41 13.73 -2.58 -9.29
N ALA A 42 14.97 -2.78 -9.76
CA ALA A 42 15.95 -1.71 -9.84
C ALA A 42 15.56 -0.67 -10.90
N PRO A 43 16.04 0.59 -10.81
CA PRO A 43 15.65 1.66 -11.72
C PRO A 43 15.92 1.39 -13.21
N ASP A 44 16.91 0.57 -13.51
CA ASP A 44 17.35 0.21 -14.87
C ASP A 44 16.80 -1.13 -15.36
N ASP A 45 16.02 -1.84 -14.52
CA ASP A 45 15.42 -3.11 -14.92
C ASP A 45 14.24 -2.87 -15.89
N PRO A 46 14.28 -3.39 -17.13
CA PRO A 46 13.24 -3.15 -18.12
C PRO A 46 11.86 -3.66 -17.67
N ARG A 47 11.81 -4.64 -16.76
CA ARG A 47 10.56 -5.18 -16.21
C ARG A 47 9.85 -4.21 -15.28
N GLN A 48 10.54 -3.19 -14.75
CA GLN A 48 9.97 -2.23 -13.80
C GLN A 48 8.69 -1.60 -14.36
N SER A 49 8.71 -1.15 -15.61
CA SER A 49 7.56 -0.50 -16.26
C SER A 49 6.29 -1.35 -16.30
N GLN A 50 6.44 -2.68 -16.34
CA GLN A 50 5.34 -3.62 -16.50
C GLN A 50 4.93 -4.30 -15.19
N LEU A 51 5.90 -4.60 -14.32
CA LEU A 51 5.72 -5.52 -13.20
C LEU A 51 5.93 -4.88 -11.83
N GLN A 52 6.48 -3.66 -11.73
CA GLN A 52 6.67 -2.98 -10.45
C GLN A 52 5.33 -2.81 -9.72
N GLY A 53 5.27 -3.28 -8.47
CA GLY A 53 4.04 -3.26 -7.67
C GLY A 53 3.08 -4.42 -7.94
N ALA A 54 3.40 -5.37 -8.84
CA ALA A 54 2.64 -6.62 -8.97
C ALA A 54 2.68 -7.40 -7.66
N LEU A 55 1.57 -8.08 -7.32
CA LEU A 55 1.41 -8.74 -6.04
C LEU A 55 1.96 -10.15 -6.08
N ILE A 56 2.70 -10.53 -5.02
CA ILE A 56 3.21 -11.88 -4.85
C ILE A 56 2.09 -12.74 -4.26
N MET A 57 1.79 -13.84 -4.94
CA MET A 57 0.78 -14.82 -4.54
C MET A 57 1.35 -15.86 -3.56
N ALA A 58 0.47 -16.59 -2.89
CA ALA A 58 0.80 -17.51 -1.81
C ALA A 58 1.55 -18.78 -2.27
N ASP A 59 1.58 -19.05 -3.57
CA ASP A 59 2.35 -20.12 -4.19
C ASP A 59 3.87 -19.86 -4.19
N TRP A 60 4.31 -18.64 -3.86
CA TRP A 60 5.71 -18.36 -3.58
C TRP A 60 6.12 -18.77 -2.17
N THR A 61 7.10 -19.66 -2.07
CA THR A 61 7.54 -20.27 -0.80
C THR A 61 8.51 -19.40 0.01
N GLY A 62 8.80 -18.18 -0.42
CA GLY A 62 9.74 -17.28 0.24
C GLY A 62 11.21 -17.51 -0.13
N ASN A 63 11.51 -18.49 -1.00
CA ASN A 63 12.88 -18.83 -1.37
C ASN A 63 13.14 -18.60 -2.87
N GLY A 64 14.25 -17.93 -3.17
CA GLY A 64 14.67 -17.66 -4.54
C GLY A 64 13.86 -16.55 -5.23
N PRO A 65 14.09 -16.34 -6.54
CA PRO A 65 13.36 -15.36 -7.32
C PRO A 65 11.88 -15.74 -7.42
N VAL A 66 11.00 -14.74 -7.45
CA VAL A 66 9.56 -14.92 -7.68
C VAL A 66 9.33 -15.20 -9.17
N ALA A 67 8.68 -16.31 -9.49
CA ALA A 67 8.31 -16.67 -10.87
C ALA A 67 7.12 -15.83 -11.36
N ARG A 68 6.93 -15.72 -12.69
CA ARG A 68 5.83 -14.90 -13.27
C ARG A 68 4.45 -15.43 -12.88
N GLU A 69 4.33 -16.74 -12.76
CA GLU A 69 3.11 -17.46 -12.41
C GLU A 69 2.69 -17.20 -10.97
N GLN A 70 3.65 -16.81 -10.12
CA GLN A 70 3.45 -16.46 -8.70
C GLN A 70 3.13 -14.97 -8.51
N LEU A 71 2.88 -14.25 -9.61
CA LEU A 71 2.54 -12.83 -9.59
C LEU A 71 1.13 -12.60 -10.11
N LEU A 72 0.39 -11.78 -9.40
CA LEU A 72 -0.80 -11.10 -9.92
C LEU A 72 -0.37 -9.77 -10.55
N THR A 73 -0.50 -9.68 -11.87
CA THR A 73 -0.07 -8.56 -12.70
C THR A 73 -1.25 -7.96 -13.46
N GLY A 74 -1.02 -6.82 -14.12
CA GLY A 74 -2.04 -6.21 -14.98
C GLY A 74 -2.48 -7.11 -16.14
N GLU A 75 -1.59 -7.97 -16.66
CA GLU A 75 -1.94 -8.88 -17.75
C GLU A 75 -2.99 -9.91 -17.33
N ASP A 76 -2.97 -10.32 -16.07
CA ASP A 76 -3.86 -11.37 -15.56
C ASP A 76 -5.30 -10.87 -15.39
N VAL A 77 -5.48 -9.55 -15.31
CA VAL A 77 -6.80 -8.91 -15.12
C VAL A 77 -7.36 -8.25 -16.38
N ARG A 78 -6.54 -8.00 -17.42
CA ARG A 78 -6.90 -7.19 -18.58
C ARG A 78 -8.17 -7.64 -19.33
N ASP A 79 -8.40 -8.96 -19.39
CA ASP A 79 -9.52 -9.57 -20.14
C ASP A 79 -10.65 -10.05 -19.20
N LEU A 80 -10.68 -9.53 -17.97
CA LEU A 80 -11.73 -9.77 -17.00
C LEU A 80 -12.80 -8.69 -17.08
N ASP A 81 -14.01 -9.02 -16.61
CA ASP A 81 -15.04 -8.03 -16.31
C ASP A 81 -15.01 -7.75 -14.81
N LEU A 82 -14.46 -6.59 -14.44
CA LEU A 82 -14.38 -6.12 -13.06
C LEU A 82 -15.43 -5.04 -12.76
N SER A 83 -16.47 -4.94 -13.59
CA SER A 83 -17.52 -3.94 -13.48
C SER A 83 -18.12 -3.89 -12.07
N GLY A 84 -18.09 -2.71 -11.47
CA GLY A 84 -18.67 -2.48 -10.14
C GLY A 84 -17.74 -2.82 -8.96
N MET A 85 -16.55 -3.36 -9.21
CA MET A 85 -15.60 -3.71 -8.16
C MET A 85 -14.85 -2.49 -7.62
N LEU A 86 -14.76 -2.38 -6.30
CA LEU A 86 -13.80 -1.51 -5.61
C LEU A 86 -12.64 -2.36 -5.11
N VAL A 87 -11.41 -1.98 -5.44
CA VAL A 87 -10.22 -2.73 -5.02
C VAL A 87 -9.41 -1.92 -4.01
N CYS A 88 -9.00 -2.55 -2.92
CA CYS A 88 -8.10 -1.98 -1.91
C CYS A 88 -6.83 -2.81 -1.84
N MET A 89 -5.67 -2.19 -2.03
CA MET A 89 -4.36 -2.83 -2.01
C MET A 89 -3.50 -2.29 -0.87
N HIS A 90 -3.11 -3.18 0.05
CA HIS A 90 -2.09 -2.92 1.05
C HIS A 90 -0.80 -3.66 0.66
N SER A 91 -0.01 -3.00 -0.20
CA SER A 91 1.26 -3.50 -0.71
C SER A 91 2.20 -2.33 -1.04
N SER A 92 3.50 -2.62 -1.17
CA SER A 92 4.45 -1.60 -1.64
C SER A 92 4.22 -1.32 -3.13
N TYR A 93 4.23 -0.06 -3.54
CA TYR A 93 4.09 0.33 -4.95
C TYR A 93 2.82 -0.14 -5.69
N GLY A 94 1.81 -0.66 -4.98
CA GLY A 94 0.63 -1.25 -5.60
C GLY A 94 -0.12 -0.28 -6.51
N LEU A 95 -0.02 1.02 -6.24
CA LEU A 95 -0.66 2.08 -7.01
C LEU A 95 0.31 2.87 -7.90
N GLY A 96 1.62 2.62 -7.81
CA GLY A 96 2.64 3.37 -8.54
C GLY A 96 3.93 3.53 -7.73
N TRP A 97 4.81 4.42 -8.18
CA TRP A 97 6.06 4.75 -7.51
C TRP A 97 6.56 6.15 -7.88
N PRO A 98 7.27 6.84 -6.96
CA PRO A 98 8.03 8.04 -7.29
C PRO A 98 9.34 7.69 -8.02
N ALA A 99 9.97 8.68 -8.66
CA ALA A 99 11.31 8.52 -9.24
C ALA A 99 12.40 8.35 -8.17
N GLU A 100 12.21 9.02 -7.04
CA GLU A 100 13.17 9.08 -5.92
C GLU A 100 12.50 8.60 -4.63
N ASP A 101 13.28 7.90 -3.81
CA ASP A 101 12.85 7.43 -2.50
C ASP A 101 12.72 8.61 -1.53
N GLY A 102 11.49 8.91 -1.15
CA GLY A 102 11.20 9.96 -0.16
C GLY A 102 11.44 9.53 1.29
N GLN A 103 11.96 8.33 1.52
CA GLN A 103 12.17 7.71 2.84
C GLN A 103 13.67 7.52 3.11
N ILE A 104 14.40 6.89 2.18
CA ILE A 104 15.83 6.60 2.34
C ILE A 104 16.67 7.63 1.60
N LYS A 105 17.61 8.26 2.32
CA LYS A 105 18.67 9.06 1.71
C LYS A 105 20.01 8.34 1.86
N VAL A 106 20.75 8.22 0.77
CA VAL A 106 22.04 7.53 0.71
C VAL A 106 23.17 8.52 0.49
N THR A 107 24.36 8.19 0.97
CA THR A 107 25.61 8.83 0.56
C THR A 107 26.17 8.08 -0.64
N GLU A 108 26.73 8.77 -1.64
CA GLU A 108 27.25 8.18 -2.89
C GLU A 108 28.39 7.15 -2.70
N GLN A 109 28.89 6.96 -1.48
CA GLN A 109 29.87 5.92 -1.17
C GLN A 109 29.23 4.71 -0.48
N PRO A 110 29.32 3.50 -1.05
CA PRO A 110 29.04 2.27 -0.31
C PRO A 110 30.26 1.98 0.57
N SER A 111 30.43 2.72 1.67
CA SER A 111 31.42 2.34 2.67
C SER A 111 30.85 1.19 3.47
N GLY A 112 31.45 0.01 3.31
CA GLY A 112 31.23 -1.14 4.16
C GLY A 112 31.39 -0.79 5.64
N PHE A 113 30.98 -1.74 6.48
CA PHE A 113 31.05 -1.70 7.93
C PHE A 113 32.31 -0.98 8.45
N MET A 114 32.07 0.12 9.18
CA MET A 114 33.05 0.95 9.88
C MET A 114 33.88 1.90 9.00
N GLN A 115 33.43 3.16 8.92
CA GLN A 115 34.36 4.29 8.81
C GLN A 115 33.88 5.45 9.68
N GLU A 116 34.86 6.11 10.30
CA GLU A 116 34.73 7.14 11.33
C GLU A 116 33.71 8.24 10.97
N VAL A 117 32.95 8.64 11.98
CA VAL A 117 31.96 9.73 11.90
C VAL A 117 32.68 11.03 11.54
N GLN A 118 32.63 11.39 10.26
CA GLN A 118 32.95 12.76 9.84
C GLN A 118 31.85 13.71 10.35
N PRO A 119 32.22 14.92 10.81
CA PRO A 119 31.32 15.84 11.51
C PRO A 119 30.22 16.47 10.63
N ASP A 120 30.31 16.34 9.31
CA ASP A 120 29.23 16.67 8.39
C ASP A 120 29.10 15.53 7.36
N PRO A 121 27.92 14.88 7.21
CA PRO A 121 27.75 13.89 6.17
C PRO A 121 27.80 14.56 4.78
N PRO A 122 28.43 13.94 3.77
CA PRO A 122 28.29 14.40 2.39
C PRO A 122 26.80 14.49 2.02
N GLU A 123 26.43 15.41 1.13
CA GLU A 123 25.05 15.64 0.69
C GLU A 123 24.34 14.30 0.45
N ARG A 124 23.42 13.93 1.37
CA ARG A 124 22.67 12.68 1.26
C ARG A 124 21.62 12.86 0.18
N LYS A 125 21.82 12.21 -0.97
CA LYS A 125 20.88 12.25 -2.08
C LYS A 125 19.77 11.21 -1.86
N PRO A 126 18.53 11.49 -2.28
CA PRO A 126 17.48 10.49 -2.35
C PRO A 126 17.93 9.26 -3.14
N LEU A 127 17.56 8.06 -2.70
CA LEU A 127 17.81 6.85 -3.49
C LEU A 127 16.97 6.90 -4.76
N GLN A 128 17.57 6.72 -5.94
CA GLN A 128 16.80 6.60 -7.16
C GLN A 128 16.04 5.27 -7.17
N LEU A 129 14.72 5.34 -7.36
CA LEU A 129 13.84 4.16 -7.45
C LEU A 129 13.48 3.83 -8.89
N ALA A 130 13.33 4.86 -9.74
CA ALA A 130 12.96 4.69 -11.14
C ALA A 130 13.47 5.86 -11.99
N PRO A 131 13.50 5.73 -13.32
CA PRO A 131 13.84 6.82 -14.22
C PRO A 131 12.82 7.97 -14.16
N HIS A 132 11.56 7.65 -13.83
CA HIS A 132 10.47 8.60 -13.65
C HIS A 132 9.41 8.03 -12.70
N ALA A 133 8.60 8.90 -12.12
CA ALA A 133 7.41 8.48 -11.39
C ALA A 133 6.40 7.83 -12.36
N ALA A 134 5.64 6.86 -11.89
CA ALA A 134 4.63 6.17 -12.70
C ALA A 134 3.50 5.59 -11.85
N ILE A 135 2.37 5.29 -12.51
CA ILE A 135 1.29 4.46 -11.95
C ILE A 135 1.59 3.00 -12.28
N ALA A 136 1.30 2.08 -11.36
CA ALA A 136 1.52 0.66 -11.59
C ALA A 136 0.58 0.10 -12.67
N GLN A 137 1.00 -0.94 -13.39
CA GLN A 137 0.17 -1.53 -14.46
C GLN A 137 -1.08 -2.24 -13.91
N LEU A 138 -0.96 -2.94 -12.78
CA LEU A 138 -2.07 -3.67 -12.19
C LEU A 138 -3.33 -2.81 -11.97
N PRO A 139 -3.28 -1.67 -11.25
CA PRO A 139 -4.47 -0.83 -11.08
C PRO A 139 -4.96 -0.19 -12.38
N GLN A 140 -4.06 0.10 -13.34
CA GLN A 140 -4.48 0.61 -14.66
C GLN A 140 -5.32 -0.42 -15.41
N GLN A 141 -4.87 -1.68 -15.45
CA GLN A 141 -5.61 -2.75 -16.11
C GLN A 141 -6.92 -3.04 -15.38
N MET A 142 -6.94 -3.02 -14.04
CA MET A 142 -8.19 -3.17 -13.28
C MET A 142 -9.24 -2.12 -13.67
N LEU A 143 -8.83 -0.85 -13.80
CA LEU A 143 -9.70 0.23 -14.25
C LEU A 143 -10.19 0.05 -15.69
N LEU A 144 -9.30 -0.34 -16.61
CA LEU A 144 -9.65 -0.62 -18.00
C LEU A 144 -10.63 -1.80 -18.13
N SER A 145 -10.54 -2.76 -17.21
CA SER A 145 -11.43 -3.92 -17.09
C SER A 145 -12.75 -3.61 -16.35
N GLY A 146 -13.01 -2.35 -15.98
CA GLY A 146 -14.30 -1.91 -15.46
C GLY A 146 -14.39 -1.71 -13.95
N ALA A 147 -13.29 -1.89 -13.20
CA ALA A 147 -13.29 -1.57 -11.77
C ALA A 147 -13.66 -0.09 -11.55
N LEU A 148 -14.49 0.18 -10.54
CA LEU A 148 -14.91 1.54 -10.19
C LEU A 148 -13.74 2.37 -9.63
N GLY A 149 -12.78 1.68 -9.02
CA GLY A 149 -11.49 2.26 -8.70
C GLY A 149 -10.64 1.40 -7.78
N VAL A 150 -9.40 1.86 -7.60
CA VAL A 150 -8.38 1.17 -6.81
C VAL A 150 -7.81 2.13 -5.77
N PHE A 151 -7.82 1.70 -4.52
CA PHE A 151 -7.22 2.39 -3.38
C PHE A 151 -5.95 1.67 -2.95
N GLY A 152 -4.88 2.40 -2.63
CA GLY A 152 -3.67 1.79 -2.06
C GLY A 152 -2.45 2.69 -2.09
N GLN A 153 -1.28 2.11 -1.82
CA GLN A 153 -0.03 2.85 -1.59
C GLN A 153 0.86 2.97 -2.84
N VAL A 154 1.44 4.16 -3.04
CA VAL A 154 2.38 4.49 -4.14
C VAL A 154 3.85 4.34 -3.71
N ASP A 155 4.10 4.02 -2.45
CA ASP A 155 5.47 3.99 -1.89
C ASP A 155 5.74 2.65 -1.20
N ARG A 156 6.91 2.50 -0.59
CA ARG A 156 7.23 1.35 0.25
C ARG A 156 6.33 1.29 1.48
N VAL A 157 5.90 0.08 1.83
CA VAL A 157 5.26 -0.26 3.09
C VAL A 157 6.27 -1.02 3.95
N TRP A 158 6.53 -0.55 5.16
CA TRP A 158 7.37 -1.22 6.14
C TRP A 158 6.56 -2.20 6.99
N TYR A 159 6.50 -3.45 6.56
CA TYR A 159 5.71 -4.50 7.20
C TYR A 159 6.11 -4.79 8.67
N TYR A 160 7.30 -4.37 9.11
CA TYR A 160 7.76 -4.53 10.50
C TYR A 160 6.77 -3.99 11.54
N LEU A 161 6.19 -2.80 11.29
CA LEU A 161 5.20 -2.22 12.19
C LEU A 161 3.86 -2.95 12.14
N THR A 162 3.48 -3.46 10.97
CA THR A 162 2.26 -4.25 10.76
C THR A 162 2.24 -5.47 11.67
N PHE A 163 3.37 -6.17 11.80
CA PHE A 163 3.48 -7.37 12.64
C PHE A 163 3.70 -7.08 14.13
N ARG A 164 4.27 -5.93 14.50
CA ARG A 164 4.56 -5.61 15.92
C ARG A 164 3.40 -4.99 16.69
N LYS A 165 2.53 -4.21 16.04
CA LYS A 165 1.52 -3.40 16.76
C LYS A 165 0.08 -3.80 16.48
N GLY A 166 -0.23 -4.54 15.41
CA GLY A 166 -1.61 -4.86 15.03
C GLY A 166 -2.48 -3.66 14.63
N GLU A 167 -2.05 -2.43 14.94
CA GLU A 167 -2.73 -1.16 14.66
C GLU A 167 -2.77 -0.78 13.16
N ALA A 168 -2.06 -1.51 12.31
CA ALA A 168 -2.02 -1.25 10.88
C ALA A 168 -3.36 -1.53 10.16
N SER A 169 -4.24 -2.35 10.75
CA SER A 169 -5.55 -2.69 10.17
C SER A 169 -6.62 -1.61 10.40
N ILE A 170 -6.51 -0.83 11.49
CA ILE A 170 -7.56 0.11 11.92
C ILE A 170 -7.98 1.11 10.82
N PRO A 171 -7.06 1.76 10.07
CA PRO A 171 -7.45 2.65 8.97
C PRO A 171 -8.25 1.94 7.86
N PHE A 172 -7.92 0.69 7.57
CA PHE A 172 -8.61 -0.10 6.56
C PHE A 172 -9.96 -0.61 7.07
N GLU A 173 -10.08 -0.96 8.35
CA GLU A 173 -11.35 -1.32 8.97
C GLU A 173 -12.34 -0.14 8.92
N ASP A 174 -11.89 1.07 9.23
CA ASP A 174 -12.72 2.28 9.11
C ASP A 174 -13.11 2.58 7.66
N LEU A 175 -12.17 2.44 6.71
CA LEU A 175 -12.45 2.56 5.28
C LEU A 175 -13.56 1.58 4.86
N LEU A 176 -13.39 0.29 5.15
CA LEU A 176 -14.35 -0.75 4.80
C LEU A 176 -15.71 -0.48 5.45
N SER A 177 -15.73 -0.09 6.74
CA SER A 177 -16.96 0.27 7.45
C SER A 177 -17.70 1.42 6.77
N ARG A 178 -17.00 2.48 6.36
CA ARG A 178 -17.59 3.63 5.65
C ARG A 178 -18.14 3.25 4.27
N LEU A 179 -17.42 2.41 3.54
CA LEU A 179 -17.88 1.91 2.24
C LEU A 179 -19.14 1.06 2.41
N MET A 180 -19.16 0.15 3.39
CA MET A 180 -20.32 -0.68 3.73
C MET A 180 -21.52 0.13 4.24
N GLN A 181 -21.31 1.35 4.75
CA GLN A 181 -22.37 2.31 5.05
C GLN A 181 -22.88 3.08 3.81
N GLY A 182 -22.40 2.75 2.61
CA GLY A 182 -22.80 3.40 1.36
C GLY A 182 -22.22 4.81 1.19
N ARG A 183 -21.17 5.17 1.96
CA ARG A 183 -20.49 6.46 1.77
C ARG A 183 -19.77 6.47 0.42
N ARG A 184 -19.66 7.67 -0.16
CA ARG A 184 -18.84 7.89 -1.36
C ARG A 184 -17.38 7.61 -1.05
N VAL A 185 -16.67 6.99 -1.98
CA VAL A 185 -15.27 6.58 -1.78
C VAL A 185 -14.40 7.77 -1.38
N GLY A 186 -14.53 8.93 -2.03
CA GLY A 186 -13.74 10.10 -1.66
C GLY A 186 -13.91 10.53 -0.20
N ALA A 187 -15.13 10.43 0.33
CA ALA A 187 -15.40 10.71 1.75
C ALA A 187 -14.96 9.56 2.69
N ALA A 188 -14.90 8.33 2.18
CA ALA A 188 -14.41 7.19 2.93
C ALA A 188 -12.87 7.22 3.06
N THR A 189 -12.15 7.62 2.01
CA THR A 189 -10.69 7.69 1.98
C THR A 189 -10.12 8.94 2.63
N ASP A 190 -10.91 10.01 2.83
CA ASP A 190 -10.42 11.27 3.41
C ASP A 190 -9.79 11.12 4.79
N GLN A 191 -10.18 10.08 5.55
CA GLN A 191 -9.56 9.77 6.85
C GLN A 191 -8.05 9.51 6.76
N PHE A 192 -7.54 9.05 5.61
CA PHE A 192 -6.10 8.85 5.41
C PHE A 192 -5.32 10.17 5.42
N ASN A 193 -5.93 11.29 4.98
CA ASN A 193 -5.31 12.62 5.10
C ASN A 193 -5.13 13.03 6.57
N ILE A 194 -6.14 12.76 7.40
CA ILE A 194 -6.11 13.05 8.83
C ILE A 194 -5.07 12.18 9.53
N ILE A 195 -5.03 10.89 9.20
CA ILE A 195 -4.05 9.94 9.75
C ILE A 195 -2.62 10.38 9.40
N GLN A 196 -2.38 10.73 8.14
CA GLN A 196 -1.08 11.23 7.69
C GLN A 196 -0.66 12.48 8.48
N ALA A 197 -1.56 13.46 8.61
CA ALA A 197 -1.28 14.69 9.35
C ALA A 197 -0.98 14.42 10.83
N ALA A 198 -1.78 13.58 11.48
CA ALA A 198 -1.57 13.21 12.89
C ALA A 198 -0.22 12.51 13.11
N ARG A 199 0.15 11.57 12.23
CA ARG A 199 1.44 10.89 12.27
C ARG A 199 2.61 11.85 12.04
N GLY A 200 2.48 12.75 11.07
CA GLY A 200 3.47 13.79 10.79
C GLY A 200 3.70 14.72 11.99
N MET A 201 2.64 15.15 12.65
CA MET A 201 2.74 15.97 13.87
C MET A 201 3.44 15.24 15.02
N ARG A 202 3.16 13.94 15.22
CA ARG A 202 3.84 13.14 16.26
C ARG A 202 5.34 13.05 16.00
N LEU A 203 5.74 12.77 14.76
CA LEU A 203 7.14 12.72 14.37
C LEU A 203 7.82 14.09 14.51
N ALA A 204 7.19 15.16 13.99
CA ALA A 204 7.71 16.53 14.07
C ALA A 204 7.95 16.96 15.53
N LYS A 205 7.03 16.66 16.44
CA LYS A 205 7.16 16.96 17.87
C LYS A 205 8.41 16.30 18.47
N LYS A 206 8.70 15.05 18.13
CA LYS A 206 9.90 14.35 18.63
C LYS A 206 11.18 14.85 17.99
N LEU A 207 11.15 15.23 16.73
CA LEU A 207 12.28 15.90 16.07
C LEU A 207 12.58 17.26 16.71
N ASP A 208 11.56 18.02 17.14
CA ASP A 208 11.78 19.26 17.87
C ASP A 208 12.36 19.03 19.27
N ASP A 209 11.91 17.99 19.98
CA ASP A 209 12.51 17.60 21.27
C ASP A 209 14.04 17.36 21.15
N LEU A 210 14.49 16.73 20.06
CA LEU A 210 15.92 16.55 19.76
C LEU A 210 16.65 17.88 19.50
N LYS A 211 16.05 18.81 18.74
CA LYS A 211 16.63 20.15 18.49
C LYS A 211 16.85 20.93 19.79
N PHE A 212 16.01 20.69 20.80
CA PHE A 212 16.13 21.30 22.13
C PHE A 212 16.93 20.43 23.12
N ASN A 213 17.78 19.53 22.62
CA ASN A 213 18.68 18.66 23.40
C ASN A 213 17.97 17.77 24.44
N LYS A 214 16.70 17.43 24.23
CA LYS A 214 16.03 16.42 25.05
C LYS A 214 16.47 15.03 24.60
N GLN A 215 16.60 14.12 25.56
CA GLN A 215 16.84 12.71 25.26
C GLN A 215 15.55 12.09 24.69
N VAL A 216 15.68 11.50 23.51
CA VAL A 216 14.65 10.69 22.85
C VAL A 216 15.31 9.35 22.51
N ALA A 217 14.65 8.24 22.82
CA ALA A 217 15.17 6.93 22.47
C ALA A 217 15.13 6.71 20.96
N ASP A 218 16.21 6.19 20.38
CA ASP A 218 16.29 5.93 18.94
C ASP A 218 15.17 5.00 18.44
N ALA A 219 14.79 4.02 19.25
CA ALA A 219 13.69 3.10 18.95
C ALA A 219 12.34 3.85 18.81
N ASP A 220 12.07 4.84 19.66
CA ASP A 220 10.83 5.63 19.59
C ASP A 220 10.81 6.50 18.33
N LEU A 221 11.96 7.07 17.97
CA LEU A 221 12.09 7.87 16.76
C LEU A 221 11.92 7.00 15.50
N ALA A 222 12.54 5.82 15.48
CA ALA A 222 12.41 4.86 14.38
C ALA A 222 10.95 4.39 14.21
N ASP A 223 10.26 4.07 15.31
CA ASP A 223 8.85 3.69 15.29
C ASP A 223 7.96 4.81 14.71
N LEU A 224 8.15 6.06 15.15
CA LEU A 224 7.38 7.20 14.64
C LEU A 224 7.68 7.53 13.18
N TRP A 225 8.94 7.36 12.78
CA TRP A 225 9.37 7.53 11.40
C TRP A 225 8.69 6.49 10.50
N LEU A 226 8.76 5.21 10.88
CA LEU A 226 8.10 4.12 10.16
C LEU A 226 6.57 4.33 10.11
N ASP A 227 5.95 4.76 11.22
CA ASP A 227 4.50 5.00 11.30
C ASP A 227 4.07 6.10 10.32
N TYR A 228 4.81 7.21 10.29
CA TYR A 228 4.59 8.30 9.34
C TYR A 228 4.71 7.85 7.89
N HIS A 229 5.78 7.13 7.55
CA HIS A 229 5.99 6.66 6.17
C HIS A 229 5.00 5.57 5.72
N ASN A 230 4.52 4.73 6.63
CA ASN A 230 3.43 3.78 6.35
C ASN A 230 2.04 4.43 6.28
N GLY A 231 1.88 5.69 6.71
CA GLY A 231 0.60 6.40 6.76
C GLY A 231 0.42 7.46 5.69
N ARG A 232 1.41 7.65 4.82
CA ARG A 232 1.39 8.62 3.72
C ARG A 232 1.26 7.90 2.38
N ALA A 233 1.02 8.67 1.32
CA ALA A 233 1.06 8.19 -0.06
C ALA A 233 0.06 7.07 -0.40
N TYR A 234 -1.07 7.04 0.31
CA TYR A 234 -2.28 6.37 -0.14
C TYR A 234 -3.02 7.24 -1.14
N ILE A 235 -3.46 6.64 -2.25
CA ILE A 235 -4.23 7.33 -3.27
C ILE A 235 -5.46 6.52 -3.67
N TRP A 236 -6.43 7.23 -4.23
CA TRP A 236 -7.58 6.66 -4.92
C TRP A 236 -7.43 6.92 -6.42
N LEU A 237 -7.51 5.87 -7.23
CA LEU A 237 -7.61 5.96 -8.69
C LEU A 237 -9.02 5.55 -9.11
N GLY A 238 -9.81 6.50 -9.60
CA GLY A 238 -11.21 6.30 -9.99
C GLY A 238 -12.07 7.53 -9.72
N ASP A 239 -13.37 7.44 -9.92
CA ASP A 239 -14.31 8.52 -9.59
C ASP A 239 -14.57 8.55 -8.07
N PRO A 240 -14.24 9.64 -7.33
CA PRO A 240 -14.46 9.70 -5.89
C PRO A 240 -15.94 9.72 -5.48
N ALA A 241 -16.87 9.93 -6.43
CA ALA A 241 -18.30 9.94 -6.16
C ALA A 241 -18.96 8.55 -6.13
N VAL A 242 -18.25 7.50 -6.54
CA VAL A 242 -18.76 6.13 -6.51
C VAL A 242 -19.01 5.68 -5.07
N ARG A 243 -19.93 4.73 -4.89
CA ARG A 243 -20.30 4.13 -3.61
C ARG A 243 -20.76 2.70 -3.82
N LEU A 244 -20.68 1.87 -2.79
CA LEU A 244 -21.26 0.54 -2.83
C LEU A 244 -22.78 0.59 -2.89
N ARG A 245 -23.36 -0.40 -3.55
CA ARG A 245 -24.79 -0.63 -3.52
C ARG A 245 -25.10 -1.49 -2.30
N VAL A 246 -25.40 -0.82 -1.20
CA VAL A 246 -25.84 -1.46 0.04
C VAL A 246 -27.36 -1.57 -0.01
N GLU A 247 -27.92 -2.73 0.33
CA GLU A 247 -29.37 -2.85 0.51
C GLU A 247 -29.81 -2.00 1.71
N GLU A 248 -30.89 -1.23 1.54
CA GLU A 248 -31.52 -0.56 2.68
C GLU A 248 -32.26 -1.62 3.50
N GLU A 249 -31.85 -1.83 4.76
CA GLU A 249 -32.65 -2.60 5.72
C GLU A 249 -34.04 -1.96 5.80
N SER A 250 -35.07 -2.71 5.39
CA SER A 250 -36.47 -2.27 5.39
C SER A 250 -37.14 -2.47 6.75
#